data_AF-A0AA43J567-F1
#
_entry.id   AF-A0AA43J567-F1
#
_cell.length_a   1.000
_cell.length_b   1.000
_cell.length_c   1.000
_cell.angle_alpha   90.00
_cell.angle_beta   90.00
_cell.angle_gamma   90.00
#
_symmetry.space_group_name_H-M   'P 1'
#
loop_
_entity.id
_entity.type
_entity.pdbx_description
1 polymer ?
#
loop_
_entity_poly.entity_id
_entity_poly.type
_entity_poly.pdbx_seq_one_letter_code
_entity_poly.pdbx_strand_id
1 'polypeptide(L)'
;MSRSLPAALAAVFLILVAPGCGKKEFQYDTNLISNGSFEEVGKDGLPRGWQLLPFRGGEGQSEVVYAIDEGVAQDGTRSWSFKADPGTERFHLLAQEVSVPEHATHVTLTGWMQLEDVELRRGQYSHCNFLLTFFDAEHTRFQEIRSADKRTRLRTGAQLWAQEDQTFRLPQGTRYVQVACVLGMNGRAWFDNITLSVPRPVPWEESTTKNFVFHWLPGHPMPEGSIQSQQAIFDAIAARLGVTSDVVIQYYFYPDTTTIREMLSLKGYQYVSWDDYEFHSINPNDNHEVVHFITDPLGRPPRSISEGTVFWMQDEWMGRPLDEVVGEIVRARRLPDMRHLIDYNLMAMEDPNIIIPSAASFVGFIVDRWGTGKLIELYTAIHGVNSADVFAMAFEKVYGVPLAEVETAWRDRLRAQYAQR
;
A
#
# COMPACT_ATOMS: atom_id res chain seq x y z
N MET A 1 3.04 15.15 16.87
CA MET A 1 2.28 14.83 18.09
C MET A 1 1.28 13.73 17.76
N SER A 2 1.67 12.47 17.90
CA SER A 2 0.79 11.32 17.64
C SER A 2 -0.20 11.17 18.80
N ARG A 3 -1.47 11.48 18.55
CA ARG A 3 -2.54 11.13 19.48
C ARG A 3 -2.79 9.62 19.33
N SER A 4 -2.30 8.85 20.28
CA SER A 4 -2.71 7.47 20.49
C SER A 4 -4.23 7.40 20.56
N LEU A 5 -4.87 6.54 19.77
CA LEU A 5 -6.27 6.21 19.96
C LEU A 5 -6.46 5.67 21.39
N PRO A 6 -7.56 6.02 22.09
CA PRO A 6 -7.88 5.41 23.36
C PRO A 6 -8.13 3.92 23.12
N ALA A 7 -7.41 3.06 23.86
CA ALA A 7 -7.69 1.64 23.94
C ALA A 7 -9.11 1.45 24.50
N ALA A 8 -10.09 1.31 23.62
CA ALA A 8 -11.46 0.96 24.01
C ALA A 8 -11.46 -0.49 24.51
N LEU A 9 -12.14 -0.71 25.63
CA LEU A 9 -12.23 -1.99 26.34
C LEU A 9 -12.61 -3.14 25.38
N ALA A 10 -11.74 -4.13 25.28
CA ALA A 10 -12.06 -5.44 24.72
C ALA A 10 -12.92 -6.22 25.73
N ALA A 11 -14.25 -6.15 25.59
CA ALA A 11 -15.14 -7.11 26.23
C ALA A 11 -15.13 -8.41 25.42
N VAL A 12 -14.19 -9.31 25.75
CA VAL A 12 -14.06 -10.62 25.08
C VAL A 12 -15.15 -11.56 25.60
N PHE A 13 -16.13 -11.87 24.74
CA PHE A 13 -17.03 -13.00 24.96
C PHE A 13 -16.31 -14.30 24.53
N LEU A 14 -15.79 -15.04 25.51
CA LEU A 14 -15.25 -16.39 25.32
C LEU A 14 -16.39 -17.35 24.96
N ILE A 15 -16.47 -17.76 23.70
CA ILE A 15 -17.31 -18.89 23.28
C ILE A 15 -16.63 -20.18 23.74
N LEU A 16 -17.25 -20.88 24.69
CA LEU A 16 -16.82 -22.20 25.16
C LEU A 16 -17.00 -23.25 24.06
N VAL A 17 -15.92 -23.62 23.37
CA VAL A 17 -15.87 -24.75 22.44
C VAL A 17 -15.57 -26.03 23.24
N ALA A 18 -16.47 -27.01 23.19
CA ALA A 18 -16.28 -28.30 23.85
C ALA A 18 -15.11 -29.09 23.18
N PRO A 19 -14.20 -29.70 23.95
CA PRO A 19 -13.04 -30.40 23.41
C PRO A 19 -13.43 -31.76 22.83
N GLY A 20 -13.68 -31.81 21.52
CA GLY A 20 -13.61 -33.05 20.75
C GLY A 20 -12.17 -33.34 20.37
N CYS A 21 -11.53 -34.36 20.96
CA CYS A 21 -10.10 -34.69 20.84
C CYS A 21 -9.63 -35.23 19.47
N GLY A 22 -10.20 -34.78 18.36
CA GLY A 22 -9.61 -34.97 17.04
C GLY A 22 -9.07 -33.64 16.53
N LYS A 23 -7.75 -33.51 16.29
CA LYS A 23 -7.22 -32.40 15.50
C LYS A 23 -7.85 -32.50 14.11
N LYS A 24 -8.94 -31.76 13.86
CA LYS A 24 -9.51 -31.65 12.51
C LYS A 24 -8.42 -31.04 11.63
N GLU A 25 -8.09 -31.73 10.55
CA GLU A 25 -7.20 -31.20 9.54
C GLU A 25 -7.81 -29.92 8.98
N PHE A 26 -7.00 -28.86 8.90
CA PHE A 26 -7.46 -27.58 8.36
C PHE A 26 -7.74 -27.71 6.86
N GLN A 27 -8.86 -27.18 6.41
CA GLN A 27 -9.23 -27.18 4.99
C GLN A 27 -8.90 -25.83 4.37
N TYR A 28 -7.92 -25.81 3.46
CA TYR A 28 -7.63 -24.65 2.62
C TYR A 28 -8.83 -24.31 1.74
N ASP A 29 -8.86 -23.06 1.25
CA ASP A 29 -9.86 -22.57 0.30
C ASP A 29 -11.32 -22.69 0.82
N THR A 30 -11.48 -22.83 2.14
CA THR A 30 -12.77 -22.88 2.81
C THR A 30 -13.11 -21.52 3.40
N ASN A 31 -14.36 -21.07 3.22
CA ASN A 31 -14.81 -19.82 3.80
C ASN A 31 -14.84 -19.91 5.33
N LEU A 32 -14.03 -19.07 5.98
CA LEU A 32 -13.95 -18.90 7.42
C LEU A 32 -15.03 -17.93 7.95
N ILE A 33 -15.59 -17.09 7.08
CA ILE A 33 -16.66 -16.16 7.43
C ILE A 33 -17.98 -16.91 7.51
N SER A 34 -18.66 -16.74 8.65
CA SER A 34 -20.02 -17.23 8.83
C SER A 34 -21.02 -16.13 8.46
N ASN A 35 -22.07 -16.51 7.73
CA ASN A 35 -23.15 -15.60 7.32
C ASN A 35 -22.63 -14.35 6.57
N GLY A 36 -21.68 -14.54 5.65
CA GLY A 36 -21.12 -13.45 4.83
C GLY A 36 -22.07 -12.87 3.79
N SER A 37 -23.18 -13.56 3.50
CA SER A 37 -24.31 -13.09 2.69
C SER A 37 -25.39 -12.37 3.51
N PHE A 38 -25.21 -12.28 4.83
CA PHE A 38 -26.11 -11.56 5.74
C PHE A 38 -27.57 -12.04 5.79
N GLU A 39 -27.87 -13.23 5.28
CA GLU A 39 -29.22 -13.78 5.23
C GLU A 39 -29.77 -14.15 6.62
N GLU A 40 -28.90 -14.50 7.58
CA GLU A 40 -29.31 -14.77 8.95
C GLU A 40 -29.23 -13.51 9.82
N VAL A 41 -30.38 -12.96 10.21
CA VAL A 41 -30.45 -11.75 11.06
C VAL A 41 -30.77 -12.12 12.51
N GLY A 42 -30.00 -11.55 13.43
CA GLY A 42 -30.20 -11.65 14.87
C GLY A 42 -31.42 -10.86 15.37
N LYS A 43 -31.79 -11.07 16.64
CA LYS A 43 -32.90 -10.33 17.26
C LYS A 43 -32.60 -8.84 17.47
N ASP A 44 -31.32 -8.49 17.47
CA ASP A 44 -30.77 -7.14 17.54
C ASP A 44 -30.75 -6.42 16.18
N GLY A 45 -31.16 -7.10 15.11
CA GLY A 45 -31.15 -6.54 13.75
C GLY A 45 -29.78 -6.59 13.07
N LEU A 46 -28.76 -7.17 13.71
CA LEU A 46 -27.43 -7.38 13.11
C LEU A 46 -27.36 -8.76 12.43
N PRO A 47 -26.52 -8.95 11.41
CA PRO A 47 -26.22 -10.30 10.92
C PRO A 47 -25.69 -11.19 12.03
N ARG A 48 -26.21 -12.41 12.14
CA ARG A 48 -25.74 -13.38 13.11
C ARG A 48 -24.24 -13.62 12.93
N GLY A 49 -23.50 -13.56 14.03
CA GLY A 49 -22.04 -13.76 14.05
C GLY A 49 -21.23 -12.51 13.71
N TRP A 50 -21.88 -11.39 13.42
CA TRP A 50 -21.23 -10.10 13.17
C TRP A 50 -21.47 -9.15 14.34
N GLN A 51 -20.56 -8.19 14.51
CA GLN A 51 -20.62 -7.18 15.56
C GLN A 51 -20.48 -5.80 14.95
N LEU A 52 -21.23 -4.84 15.50
CA LEU A 52 -21.05 -3.44 15.17
C LEU A 52 -20.07 -2.81 16.17
N LEU A 53 -18.92 -2.35 15.69
CA LEU A 53 -17.88 -1.76 16.53
C LEU A 53 -17.71 -0.27 16.25
N PRO A 54 -17.51 0.58 17.27
CA PRO A 54 -17.14 1.97 17.07
C PRO A 54 -15.80 2.06 16.32
N PHE A 55 -15.78 2.78 15.21
CA PHE A 55 -14.55 2.98 14.43
C PHE A 55 -13.96 4.37 14.71
N ARG A 56 -14.81 5.40 14.70
CA ARG A 56 -14.40 6.79 14.95
C ARG A 56 -15.54 7.65 15.44
N GLY A 57 -15.20 8.75 16.11
CA GLY A 57 -16.17 9.68 16.71
C GLY A 57 -16.52 9.30 18.14
N GLY A 58 -16.99 10.28 18.90
CA GLY A 58 -17.44 10.14 20.28
C GLY A 58 -18.95 10.01 20.38
N GLU A 59 -19.42 9.68 21.57
CA GLU A 59 -20.84 9.66 21.89
C GLU A 59 -21.49 11.05 21.67
N GLY A 60 -22.74 11.06 21.22
CA GLY A 60 -23.52 12.29 20.98
C GLY A 60 -23.26 12.98 19.64
N GLN A 61 -22.30 12.51 18.85
CA GLN A 61 -22.06 12.99 17.49
C GLN A 61 -23.05 12.36 16.48
N SER A 62 -23.25 13.04 15.35
CA SER A 62 -24.07 12.52 14.25
C SER A 62 -23.45 11.22 13.70
N GLU A 63 -24.24 10.15 13.71
CA GLU A 63 -23.78 8.78 13.46
C GLU A 63 -24.12 8.31 12.06
N VAL A 64 -23.28 7.43 11.50
CA VAL A 64 -23.58 6.68 10.28
C VAL A 64 -24.85 5.86 10.49
N VAL A 65 -25.77 5.91 9.53
CA VAL A 65 -26.94 5.04 9.52
C VAL A 65 -26.53 3.67 8.98
N TYR A 66 -26.94 2.60 9.63
CA TYR A 66 -26.66 1.24 9.21
C TYR A 66 -27.90 0.37 9.33
N ALA A 67 -28.02 -0.62 8.44
CA ALA A 67 -29.13 -1.57 8.45
C ALA A 67 -28.84 -2.77 7.54
N ILE A 68 -29.57 -3.87 7.77
CA ILE A 68 -29.85 -4.86 6.74
C ILE A 68 -30.78 -4.24 5.70
N ASP A 69 -30.39 -4.29 4.44
CA ASP A 69 -31.20 -3.84 3.31
C ASP A 69 -31.82 -5.07 2.62
N GLU A 70 -33.15 -5.11 2.54
CA GLU A 70 -33.88 -6.20 1.88
C GLU A 70 -34.29 -5.86 0.42
N GLY A 71 -33.97 -4.65 -0.04
CA GLY A 71 -34.29 -4.17 -1.40
C GLY A 71 -33.09 -4.17 -2.35
N VAL A 72 -31.87 -4.21 -1.82
CA VAL A 72 -30.62 -4.23 -2.58
C VAL A 72 -29.76 -5.38 -2.06
N ALA A 73 -29.52 -6.38 -2.90
CA ALA A 73 -28.64 -7.50 -2.61
C ALA A 73 -27.88 -7.90 -3.89
N GLN A 74 -26.70 -8.50 -3.74
CA GLN A 74 -25.95 -9.04 -4.86
C GLN A 74 -26.43 -10.45 -5.20
N ASP A 75 -26.69 -11.26 -4.18
CA ASP A 75 -27.39 -12.54 -4.24
C ASP A 75 -28.42 -12.60 -3.10
N GLY A 76 -29.34 -13.56 -3.14
CA GLY A 76 -30.31 -13.75 -2.07
C GLY A 76 -31.30 -12.60 -1.93
N THR A 77 -31.57 -12.20 -0.69
CA THR A 77 -32.58 -11.19 -0.34
C THR A 77 -32.08 -10.09 0.58
N ARG A 78 -30.84 -10.18 1.07
CA ARG A 78 -30.30 -9.24 2.06
C ARG A 78 -28.89 -8.79 1.72
N SER A 79 -28.58 -7.55 2.09
CA SER A 79 -27.20 -7.08 2.19
C SER A 79 -27.00 -6.19 3.41
N TRP A 80 -25.75 -5.90 3.76
CA TRP A 80 -25.44 -4.91 4.79
C TRP A 80 -25.24 -3.54 4.18
N SER A 81 -25.84 -2.50 4.76
CA SER A 81 -25.70 -1.12 4.28
C SER A 81 -25.17 -0.16 5.34
N PHE A 82 -24.33 0.77 4.89
CA PHE A 82 -23.99 2.00 5.62
C PHE A 82 -24.41 3.21 4.78
N LYS A 83 -24.94 4.25 5.43
CA LYS A 83 -25.20 5.56 4.85
C LYS A 83 -24.67 6.67 5.76
N ALA A 84 -23.84 7.54 5.21
CA ALA A 84 -23.36 8.73 5.89
C ALA A 84 -23.71 9.98 5.09
N ASP A 85 -24.01 11.05 5.79
CA ASP A 85 -24.29 12.38 5.23
C ASP A 85 -23.08 13.30 5.47
N PRO A 86 -23.04 14.54 4.92
CA PRO A 86 -21.89 15.41 5.08
C PRO A 86 -21.59 15.80 6.53
N GLY A 87 -22.58 15.72 7.41
CA GLY A 87 -22.46 16.00 8.85
C GLY A 87 -22.19 14.78 9.72
N THR A 88 -22.00 13.58 9.15
CA THR A 88 -21.66 12.39 9.94
C THR A 88 -20.25 12.51 10.50
N GLU A 89 -20.12 12.35 11.81
CA GLU A 89 -18.86 12.47 12.56
C GLU A 89 -18.52 11.18 13.33
N ARG A 90 -19.53 10.35 13.62
CA ARG A 90 -19.37 9.05 14.27
C ARG A 90 -19.61 7.92 13.27
N PHE A 91 -18.62 7.06 13.14
CA PHE A 91 -18.58 5.95 12.21
C PHE A 91 -18.42 4.63 12.95
N HIS A 92 -19.09 3.61 12.41
CA HIS A 92 -19.02 2.23 12.87
C HIS A 92 -18.44 1.36 11.77
N LEU A 93 -17.99 0.17 12.15
CA LEU A 93 -17.68 -0.92 11.24
C LEU A 93 -18.50 -2.14 11.62
N LEU A 94 -18.90 -2.93 10.63
CA LEU A 94 -19.50 -4.23 10.85
C LEU A 94 -18.39 -5.27 10.70
N ALA A 95 -18.07 -5.99 11.78
CA ALA A 95 -16.92 -6.88 11.84
C ALA A 95 -17.29 -8.32 12.23
N GLN A 96 -16.51 -9.26 11.73
CA GLN A 96 -16.45 -10.63 12.22
C GLN A 96 -14.99 -11.02 12.40
N GLU A 97 -14.66 -11.56 13.57
CA GLU A 97 -13.34 -12.13 13.86
C GLU A 97 -13.36 -13.63 13.61
N VAL A 98 -12.34 -14.14 12.92
CA VAL A 98 -12.19 -15.56 12.59
C VAL A 98 -10.78 -16.05 12.97
N SER A 99 -10.68 -17.29 13.42
CA SER A 99 -9.40 -17.94 13.69
C SER A 99 -8.75 -18.42 12.40
N VAL A 100 -7.44 -18.24 12.28
CA VAL A 100 -6.62 -18.78 11.19
C VAL A 100 -5.60 -19.80 11.73
N PRO A 101 -5.19 -20.80 10.93
CA PRO A 101 -4.15 -21.75 11.32
C PRO A 101 -2.84 -21.07 11.65
N GLU A 102 -2.09 -21.68 12.57
CA GLU A 102 -0.78 -21.15 12.98
C GLU A 102 0.23 -21.00 11.84
N HIS A 103 0.13 -21.85 10.83
CA HIS A 103 1.02 -21.87 9.66
C HIS A 103 0.47 -21.05 8.48
N ALA A 104 -0.67 -20.37 8.63
CA ALA A 104 -1.21 -19.54 7.56
C ALA A 104 -0.29 -18.34 7.35
N THR A 105 0.19 -18.17 6.11
CA THR A 105 1.01 -17.02 5.71
C THR A 105 0.20 -15.97 4.96
N HIS A 106 -0.96 -16.36 4.41
CA HIS A 106 -1.82 -15.51 3.62
C HIS A 106 -3.30 -15.80 3.91
N VAL A 107 -4.14 -14.82 3.59
CA VAL A 107 -5.60 -14.98 3.49
C VAL A 107 -6.10 -14.32 2.21
N THR A 108 -7.10 -14.92 1.58
CA THR A 108 -7.80 -14.34 0.43
C THR A 108 -9.17 -13.87 0.91
N LEU A 109 -9.41 -12.57 0.78
CA LEU A 109 -10.70 -11.95 1.02
C LEU A 109 -11.40 -11.75 -0.33
N THR A 110 -12.63 -12.23 -0.43
CA THR A 110 -13.54 -11.81 -1.49
C THR A 110 -14.82 -11.22 -0.92
N GLY A 111 -15.45 -10.32 -1.66
CA GLY A 111 -16.72 -9.73 -1.26
C GLY A 111 -17.24 -8.75 -2.29
N TRP A 112 -18.54 -8.48 -2.28
CA TRP A 112 -19.17 -7.59 -3.23
C TRP A 112 -19.51 -6.26 -2.59
N MET A 113 -19.36 -5.18 -3.36
CA MET A 113 -19.70 -3.83 -2.93
C MET A 113 -20.47 -3.06 -4.01
N GLN A 114 -21.52 -2.37 -3.60
CA GLN A 114 -22.26 -1.40 -4.43
C GLN A 114 -22.21 -0.03 -3.76
N LEU A 115 -22.09 1.04 -4.53
CA LEU A 115 -21.97 2.40 -4.02
C LEU A 115 -22.99 3.36 -4.64
N GLU A 116 -23.43 4.33 -3.83
CA GLU A 116 -24.23 5.47 -4.24
C GLU A 116 -23.61 6.75 -3.65
N ASP A 117 -23.18 7.67 -4.54
CA ASP A 117 -22.65 9.00 -4.21
C ASP A 117 -21.58 9.03 -3.11
N VAL A 118 -20.66 8.05 -3.14
CA VAL A 118 -19.60 7.93 -2.14
C VAL A 118 -18.46 8.92 -2.38
N GLU A 119 -18.36 9.94 -1.55
CA GLU A 119 -17.40 11.04 -1.75
C GLU A 119 -16.78 11.52 -0.43
N LEU A 120 -15.48 11.79 -0.45
CA LEU A 120 -14.79 12.34 0.71
C LEU A 120 -15.21 13.81 0.94
N ARG A 121 -15.81 14.10 2.10
CA ARG A 121 -16.07 15.47 2.55
C ARG A 121 -15.09 15.90 3.64
N ARG A 122 -15.04 17.20 3.92
CA ARG A 122 -14.17 17.77 4.97
C ARG A 122 -14.56 17.20 6.33
N GLY A 123 -13.58 16.72 7.10
CA GLY A 123 -13.82 16.01 8.36
C GLY A 123 -14.13 14.51 8.19
N GLN A 124 -14.35 14.11 6.93
CA GLN A 124 -14.50 12.75 6.41
C GLN A 124 -13.26 11.87 6.61
N TYR A 125 -13.38 10.54 6.47
CA TYR A 125 -12.24 9.63 6.35
C TYR A 125 -12.29 8.89 5.04
N SER A 126 -11.15 8.75 4.37
CA SER A 126 -11.08 8.08 3.07
C SER A 126 -11.16 6.56 3.21
N HIS A 127 -12.35 6.07 3.58
CA HIS A 127 -12.68 4.66 3.78
C HIS A 127 -14.02 4.31 3.13
N CYS A 128 -13.98 3.34 2.25
CA CYS A 128 -15.11 2.61 1.67
C CYS A 128 -14.47 1.37 1.02
N ASN A 129 -14.28 0.35 1.85
CA ASN A 129 -13.49 -0.84 1.56
C ASN A 129 -13.82 -1.93 2.59
N PHE A 130 -13.27 -3.12 2.36
CA PHE A 130 -13.10 -4.11 3.41
C PHE A 130 -11.79 -3.84 4.14
N LEU A 131 -11.82 -3.98 5.46
CA LEU A 131 -10.68 -3.81 6.36
C LEU A 131 -10.39 -5.16 7.04
N LEU A 132 -9.13 -5.56 7.06
CA LEU A 132 -8.62 -6.68 7.84
C LEU A 132 -7.78 -6.13 8.98
N THR A 133 -8.03 -6.57 10.20
CA THR A 133 -7.16 -6.31 11.36
C THR A 133 -6.66 -7.64 11.90
N PHE A 134 -5.38 -7.72 12.24
CA PHE A 134 -4.75 -8.96 12.67
C PHE A 134 -4.45 -8.97 14.17
N PHE A 135 -4.57 -10.15 14.77
CA PHE A 135 -4.32 -10.38 16.19
C PHE A 135 -3.50 -11.65 16.41
N ASP A 136 -2.68 -11.63 17.47
CA ASP A 136 -1.92 -12.79 17.94
C ASP A 136 -2.79 -13.79 18.74
N ALA A 137 -2.16 -14.81 19.34
CA ALA A 137 -2.85 -15.84 20.12
C ALA A 137 -3.56 -15.29 21.37
N GLU A 138 -3.10 -14.14 21.87
CA GLU A 138 -3.63 -13.44 23.04
C GLU A 138 -4.70 -12.41 22.67
N HIS A 139 -5.14 -12.37 21.41
CA HIS A 139 -6.03 -11.33 20.86
C HIS A 139 -5.45 -9.91 20.98
N THR A 140 -4.12 -9.78 21.03
CA THR A 140 -3.46 -8.48 20.97
C THR A 140 -3.31 -8.08 19.50
N ARG A 141 -3.85 -6.89 19.19
CA ARG A 141 -3.69 -6.31 17.85
C ARG A 141 -2.22 -5.97 17.60
N PHE A 142 -1.69 -6.40 16.46
CA PHE A 142 -0.35 -6.01 16.03
C PHE A 142 -0.24 -4.48 15.98
N GLN A 143 0.82 -3.91 16.58
CA GLN A 143 0.99 -2.45 16.71
C GLN A 143 1.85 -1.84 15.60
N GLU A 144 2.49 -2.66 14.77
CA GLU A 144 3.26 -2.19 13.65
C GLU A 144 2.32 -1.55 12.62
N ILE A 145 2.40 -0.23 12.44
CA ILE A 145 1.44 0.60 11.69
C ILE A 145 1.11 0.03 10.30
N ARG A 146 2.06 -0.63 9.65
CA ARG A 146 1.93 -1.21 8.29
C ARG A 146 1.38 -2.63 8.25
N SER A 147 1.53 -3.35 9.35
CA SER A 147 1.16 -4.76 9.47
C SER A 147 -0.09 -4.94 10.34
N ALA A 148 -0.56 -3.90 11.02
CA ALA A 148 -1.71 -3.97 11.92
C ALA A 148 -3.04 -4.18 11.17
N ASP A 149 -3.19 -3.47 10.05
CA ASP A 149 -4.39 -3.50 9.22
C ASP A 149 -4.02 -3.61 7.75
N LYS A 150 -4.84 -4.33 6.99
CA LYS A 150 -4.85 -4.30 5.52
C LYS A 150 -6.23 -3.91 5.04
N ARG A 151 -6.34 -3.34 3.85
CA ARG A 151 -7.63 -2.94 3.30
C ARG A 151 -7.68 -3.18 1.81
N THR A 152 -8.87 -3.49 1.31
CA THR A 152 -9.11 -3.51 -0.14
C THR A 152 -9.06 -2.10 -0.70
N ARG A 153 -9.11 -2.00 -2.04
CA ARG A 153 -9.05 -0.72 -2.74
C ARG A 153 -10.15 0.21 -2.23
N LEU A 154 -9.79 1.48 -1.98
CA LEU A 154 -10.78 2.51 -1.71
C LEU A 154 -11.74 2.67 -2.89
N ARG A 155 -13.05 2.58 -2.62
CA ARG A 155 -14.11 2.79 -3.59
C ARG A 155 -14.75 4.17 -3.40
N THR A 156 -15.06 4.84 -4.50
CA THR A 156 -15.69 6.18 -4.52
C THR A 156 -16.65 6.31 -5.70
N GLY A 157 -17.49 7.35 -5.66
CA GLY A 157 -18.53 7.65 -6.64
C GLY A 157 -19.74 6.72 -6.51
N ALA A 158 -20.47 6.57 -7.61
CA ALA A 158 -21.53 5.59 -7.77
C ALA A 158 -21.01 4.39 -8.57
N GLN A 159 -21.24 3.18 -8.08
CA GLN A 159 -20.81 1.93 -8.72
C GLN A 159 -21.88 0.86 -8.49
N LEU A 160 -22.24 0.12 -9.53
CA LEU A 160 -22.98 -1.14 -9.36
C LEU A 160 -22.12 -2.16 -8.63
N TRP A 161 -22.73 -3.28 -8.22
CA TRP A 161 -22.02 -4.40 -7.60
C TRP A 161 -20.72 -4.74 -8.33
N ALA A 162 -19.62 -4.62 -7.61
CA ALA A 162 -18.29 -5.00 -8.04
C ALA A 162 -17.66 -5.89 -6.98
N GLN A 163 -16.99 -6.94 -7.45
CA GLN A 163 -16.27 -7.85 -6.57
C GLN A 163 -14.91 -7.26 -6.19
N GLU A 164 -14.55 -7.42 -4.92
CA GLU A 164 -13.18 -7.40 -4.42
C GLU A 164 -12.69 -8.84 -4.32
N ASP A 165 -11.47 -9.06 -4.75
CA ASP A 165 -10.74 -10.32 -4.63
C ASP A 165 -9.27 -9.98 -4.41
N GLN A 166 -8.82 -10.09 -3.16
CA GLN A 166 -7.47 -9.71 -2.76
C GLN A 166 -6.89 -10.70 -1.77
N THR A 167 -5.63 -11.05 -2.00
CA THR A 167 -4.84 -11.86 -1.08
C THR A 167 -3.92 -10.96 -0.26
N PHE A 168 -3.91 -11.16 1.04
CA PHE A 168 -3.12 -10.41 1.99
C PHE A 168 -2.16 -11.34 2.74
N ARG A 169 -0.92 -10.89 2.92
CA ARG A 169 0.03 -11.54 3.82
C ARG A 169 -0.38 -11.32 5.27
N LEU A 170 -0.28 -12.38 6.06
CA LEU A 170 -0.48 -12.33 7.50
C LEU A 170 0.84 -11.99 8.21
N PRO A 171 0.84 -11.09 9.20
CA PRO A 171 1.98 -10.92 10.11
C PRO A 171 2.33 -12.25 10.78
N GLN A 172 3.61 -12.47 11.03
CA GLN A 172 4.06 -13.68 11.72
C GLN A 172 3.44 -13.77 13.11
N GLY A 173 2.89 -14.94 13.44
CA GLY A 173 2.23 -15.18 14.73
C GLY A 173 0.73 -14.85 14.75
N THR A 174 0.16 -14.39 13.64
CA THR A 174 -1.30 -14.16 13.54
C THR A 174 -2.07 -15.44 13.88
N ARG A 175 -3.13 -15.29 14.68
CA ARG A 175 -4.09 -16.34 15.04
C ARG A 175 -5.52 -15.96 14.76
N TYR A 176 -5.81 -14.66 14.72
CA TYR A 176 -7.14 -14.16 14.40
C TYR A 176 -7.06 -13.03 13.37
N VAL A 177 -8.08 -13.00 12.52
CA VAL A 177 -8.29 -11.95 11.53
C VAL A 177 -9.69 -11.41 11.74
N GLN A 178 -9.81 -10.11 11.96
CA GLN A 178 -11.09 -9.40 11.92
C GLN A 178 -11.32 -8.85 10.53
N VAL A 179 -12.38 -9.30 9.86
CA VAL A 179 -12.84 -8.75 8.59
C VAL A 179 -13.96 -7.77 8.87
N ALA A 180 -13.88 -6.57 8.30
CA ALA A 180 -14.82 -5.49 8.55
C ALA A 180 -15.29 -4.79 7.27
N CYS A 181 -16.58 -4.46 7.22
CA CYS A 181 -17.17 -3.53 6.25
C CYS A 181 -17.07 -2.11 6.81
N VAL A 182 -16.57 -1.16 6.01
CA VAL A 182 -16.35 0.22 6.47
C VAL A 182 -16.85 1.22 5.44
N LEU A 183 -17.67 2.19 5.88
CA LEU A 183 -17.94 3.44 5.17
C LEU A 183 -17.58 4.62 6.08
N GLY A 184 -16.55 5.37 5.71
CA GLY A 184 -16.06 6.56 6.42
C GLY A 184 -16.28 7.86 5.67
N MET A 185 -17.05 7.84 4.57
CA MET A 185 -17.28 8.97 3.65
C MET A 185 -18.78 9.22 3.48
N ASN A 186 -19.15 10.42 3.03
CA ASN A 186 -20.52 10.73 2.58
C ASN A 186 -20.96 9.73 1.50
N GLY A 187 -22.24 9.39 1.48
CA GLY A 187 -22.86 8.50 0.49
C GLY A 187 -23.42 7.25 1.15
N ARG A 188 -23.69 6.23 0.33
CA ARG A 188 -24.15 4.92 0.78
C ARG A 188 -23.33 3.82 0.15
N ALA A 189 -23.03 2.79 0.93
CA ALA A 189 -22.36 1.58 0.48
C ALA A 189 -23.13 0.35 0.96
N TRP A 190 -23.29 -0.62 0.07
CA TRP A 190 -23.79 -1.96 0.39
C TRP A 190 -22.66 -2.97 0.26
N PHE A 191 -22.69 -3.99 1.12
CA PHE A 191 -21.70 -5.06 1.20
C PHE A 191 -22.44 -6.39 1.20
N ASP A 192 -21.91 -7.38 0.49
CA ASP A 192 -22.54 -8.69 0.37
C ASP A 192 -21.53 -9.80 0.04
N ASN A 193 -21.93 -11.06 0.26
CA ASN A 193 -21.22 -12.29 -0.09
C ASN A 193 -19.72 -12.28 0.26
N ILE A 194 -19.44 -11.94 1.51
CA ILE A 194 -18.07 -11.85 2.02
C ILE A 194 -17.54 -13.23 2.35
N THR A 195 -16.35 -13.52 1.86
CA THR A 195 -15.61 -14.73 2.20
C THR A 195 -14.19 -14.39 2.61
N LEU A 196 -13.68 -15.10 3.61
CA LEU A 196 -12.26 -15.11 3.93
C LEU A 196 -11.80 -16.55 3.90
N SER A 197 -10.75 -16.85 3.17
CA SER A 197 -10.18 -18.20 3.13
C SER A 197 -8.67 -18.13 3.31
N VAL A 198 -8.08 -19.23 3.78
CA VAL A 198 -6.62 -19.39 3.72
C VAL A 198 -6.34 -20.15 2.44
N PRO A 199 -5.69 -19.50 1.45
CA PRO A 199 -5.41 -20.16 0.18
C PRO A 199 -4.46 -21.32 0.42
N ARG A 200 -4.54 -22.34 -0.43
CA ARG A 200 -3.53 -23.39 -0.45
C ARG A 200 -2.13 -22.77 -0.67
N PRO A 201 -1.12 -23.16 0.12
CA PRO A 201 0.25 -22.69 -0.11
C PRO A 201 0.67 -22.98 -1.55
N VAL A 202 1.15 -21.95 -2.23
CA VAL A 202 1.82 -22.12 -3.52
C VAL A 202 3.13 -22.85 -3.25
N PRO A 203 3.47 -23.90 -4.02
CA PRO A 203 4.67 -24.70 -3.78
C PRO A 203 5.92 -23.98 -4.29
N TRP A 204 6.22 -22.80 -3.73
CA TRP A 204 7.41 -22.02 -4.09
C TRP A 204 8.67 -22.83 -3.82
N GLU A 205 9.58 -22.82 -4.78
CA GLU A 205 10.99 -23.15 -4.55
C GLU A 205 11.71 -21.87 -4.13
N GLU A 206 12.68 -22.00 -3.22
CA GLU A 206 13.28 -20.84 -2.57
C GLU A 206 14.82 -20.85 -2.57
N SER A 207 15.41 -19.66 -2.58
CA SER A 207 16.82 -19.44 -2.26
C SER A 207 17.01 -18.11 -1.55
N THR A 208 17.92 -18.07 -0.59
CA THR A 208 18.13 -16.89 0.26
C THR A 208 19.52 -16.30 0.05
N THR A 209 19.59 -14.97 0.01
CA THR A 209 20.83 -14.18 0.11
C THR A 209 20.75 -13.30 1.36
N LYS A 210 21.67 -12.34 1.51
CA LYS A 210 21.64 -11.40 2.63
C LYS A 210 20.36 -10.56 2.65
N ASN A 211 19.95 -10.03 1.49
CA ASN A 211 18.87 -9.05 1.39
C ASN A 211 17.66 -9.54 0.59
N PHE A 212 17.64 -10.82 0.21
CA PHE A 212 16.53 -11.40 -0.54
C PHE A 212 16.19 -12.81 -0.09
N VAL A 213 14.90 -13.14 -0.11
CA VAL A 213 14.40 -14.51 -0.22
C VAL A 213 13.72 -14.60 -1.59
N PHE A 214 14.35 -15.31 -2.51
CA PHE A 214 13.82 -15.56 -3.84
C PHE A 214 12.85 -16.73 -3.81
N HIS A 215 11.72 -16.56 -4.48
CA HIS A 215 10.64 -17.53 -4.63
C HIS A 215 10.38 -17.72 -6.13
N TRP A 216 10.29 -18.95 -6.61
CA TRP A 216 9.90 -19.24 -7.99
C TRP A 216 9.05 -20.52 -8.09
N LEU A 217 8.27 -20.66 -9.15
CA LEU A 217 7.39 -21.81 -9.33
C LEU A 217 8.19 -23.06 -9.75
N PRO A 218 7.81 -24.27 -9.30
CA PRO A 218 8.46 -25.50 -9.74
C PRO A 218 8.48 -25.63 -11.26
N GLY A 219 9.64 -25.98 -11.81
CA GLY A 219 9.86 -26.04 -13.26
C GLY A 219 10.14 -24.70 -13.94
N HIS A 220 10.16 -23.60 -13.18
CA HIS A 220 10.58 -22.28 -13.66
C HIS A 220 11.62 -21.65 -12.70
N PRO A 221 12.83 -22.22 -12.62
CA PRO A 221 13.86 -21.70 -11.73
C PRO A 221 14.32 -20.31 -12.14
N MET A 222 14.82 -19.55 -11.16
CA MET A 222 15.59 -18.33 -11.41
C MET A 222 16.71 -18.63 -12.43
N PRO A 223 16.94 -17.78 -13.45
CA PRO A 223 18.04 -17.96 -14.39
C PRO A 223 19.40 -18.05 -13.68
N GLU A 224 20.32 -18.85 -14.24
CA GLU A 224 21.66 -19.02 -13.66
C GLU A 224 22.36 -17.67 -13.45
N GLY A 225 22.90 -17.44 -12.25
CA GLY A 225 23.60 -16.20 -11.87
C GLY A 225 22.69 -15.01 -11.51
N SER A 226 21.39 -15.05 -11.79
CA SER A 226 20.48 -13.93 -11.53
C SER A 226 20.35 -13.59 -10.03
N ILE A 227 20.31 -14.60 -9.16
CA ILE A 227 20.27 -14.44 -7.69
C ILE A 227 21.48 -13.64 -7.19
N GLN A 228 22.69 -14.02 -7.62
CA GLN A 228 23.92 -13.33 -7.22
C GLN A 228 24.00 -11.93 -7.83
N SER A 229 23.58 -11.80 -9.10
CA SER A 229 23.49 -10.50 -9.78
C SER A 229 22.57 -9.53 -9.04
N GLN A 230 21.40 -9.99 -8.59
CA GLN A 230 20.42 -9.17 -7.89
C GLN A 230 20.94 -8.69 -6.53
N GLN A 231 21.62 -9.57 -5.77
CA GLN A 231 22.29 -9.16 -4.54
C GLN A 231 23.40 -8.13 -4.81
N ALA A 232 24.20 -8.32 -5.87
CA ALA A 232 25.24 -7.36 -6.23
C ALA A 232 24.67 -5.98 -6.63
N ILE A 233 23.51 -5.95 -7.30
CA ILE A 233 22.77 -4.71 -7.59
C ILE A 233 22.37 -4.01 -6.30
N PHE A 234 21.78 -4.73 -5.33
CA PHE A 234 21.43 -4.18 -4.03
C PHE A 234 22.65 -3.59 -3.31
N ASP A 235 23.75 -4.34 -3.24
CA ASP A 235 24.98 -3.91 -2.58
C ASP A 235 25.57 -2.65 -3.25
N ALA A 236 25.57 -2.60 -4.58
CA ALA A 236 26.05 -1.45 -5.34
C ALA A 236 25.18 -0.20 -5.12
N ILE A 237 23.85 -0.37 -5.08
CA ILE A 237 22.91 0.73 -4.79
C ILE A 237 23.11 1.25 -3.36
N ALA A 238 23.16 0.36 -2.37
CA ALA A 238 23.36 0.73 -0.97
C ALA A 238 24.70 1.45 -0.78
N ALA A 239 25.78 0.94 -1.39
CA ALA A 239 27.10 1.56 -1.36
C ALA A 239 27.12 2.95 -2.00
N ARG A 240 26.48 3.12 -3.17
CA ARG A 240 26.41 4.41 -3.87
C ARG A 240 25.57 5.44 -3.09
N LEU A 241 24.50 5.01 -2.44
CA LEU A 241 23.71 5.87 -1.54
C LEU A 241 24.45 6.17 -0.23
N GLY A 242 25.48 5.40 0.12
CA GLY A 242 26.21 5.54 1.38
C GLY A 242 25.39 5.09 2.59
N VAL A 243 24.52 4.08 2.41
CA VAL A 243 23.63 3.58 3.46
C VAL A 243 23.88 2.10 3.73
N THR A 244 23.66 1.69 4.97
CA THR A 244 23.52 0.28 5.35
C THR A 244 22.05 -0.07 5.39
N SER A 245 21.64 -1.15 4.74
CA SER A 245 20.26 -1.64 4.77
C SER A 245 20.23 -3.11 5.16
N ASP A 246 19.42 -3.39 6.18
CA ASP A 246 19.10 -4.74 6.67
C ASP A 246 17.75 -5.24 6.13
N VAL A 247 17.19 -4.54 5.14
CA VAL A 247 15.95 -4.94 4.47
C VAL A 247 16.15 -6.31 3.81
N VAL A 248 15.16 -7.19 3.99
CA VAL A 248 15.07 -8.49 3.33
C VAL A 248 13.82 -8.50 2.46
N ILE A 249 14.01 -8.54 1.15
CA ILE A 249 12.95 -8.49 0.14
C ILE A 249 12.50 -9.93 -0.19
N GLN A 250 11.19 -10.20 -0.12
CA GLN A 250 10.61 -11.43 -0.67
C GLN A 250 10.43 -11.25 -2.18
N TYR A 251 11.32 -11.81 -2.98
CA TYR A 251 11.34 -11.66 -4.44
C TYR A 251 10.66 -12.84 -5.10
N TYR A 252 9.44 -12.67 -5.60
CA TYR A 252 8.67 -13.68 -6.31
C TYR A 252 8.87 -13.53 -7.83
N PHE A 253 9.53 -14.50 -8.43
CA PHE A 253 9.80 -14.57 -9.86
C PHE A 253 8.77 -15.44 -10.58
N TYR A 254 8.15 -14.87 -11.60
CA TYR A 254 7.07 -15.50 -12.38
C TYR A 254 7.52 -15.77 -13.82
N PRO A 255 7.01 -16.86 -14.44
CA PRO A 255 7.36 -17.21 -15.81
C PRO A 255 6.91 -16.21 -16.86
N ASP A 256 5.74 -15.59 -16.65
CA ASP A 256 5.15 -14.69 -17.61
C ASP A 256 4.09 -13.78 -16.97
N THR A 257 3.66 -12.79 -17.76
CA THR A 257 2.63 -11.83 -17.33
C THR A 257 1.26 -12.48 -17.10
N THR A 258 0.96 -13.61 -17.71
CA THR A 258 -0.34 -14.28 -17.52
C THR A 258 -0.40 -14.87 -16.12
N THR A 259 0.64 -15.59 -15.72
CA THR A 259 0.75 -16.28 -14.44
C THR A 259 0.70 -15.29 -13.27
N ILE A 260 1.49 -14.20 -13.31
CA ILE A 260 1.47 -13.20 -12.22
C ILE A 260 0.09 -12.51 -12.12
N ARG A 261 -0.59 -12.27 -13.25
CA ARG A 261 -1.93 -11.65 -13.25
C ARG A 261 -2.99 -12.59 -12.70
N GLU A 262 -2.93 -13.87 -13.03
CA GLU A 262 -3.85 -14.88 -12.50
C GLU A 262 -3.64 -15.07 -10.99
N MET A 263 -2.39 -15.10 -10.52
CA MET A 263 -2.09 -15.34 -9.11
C MET A 263 -2.33 -14.13 -8.21
N LEU A 264 -2.14 -12.91 -8.70
CA LEU A 264 -2.26 -11.69 -7.90
C LEU A 264 -3.50 -10.85 -8.23
N SER A 265 -4.28 -11.23 -9.25
CA SER A 265 -5.42 -10.44 -9.76
C SER A 265 -5.04 -9.01 -10.19
N LEU A 266 -3.84 -8.85 -10.78
CA LEU A 266 -3.28 -7.55 -11.17
C LEU A 266 -3.32 -7.32 -12.68
N LYS A 267 -3.03 -6.08 -13.13
CA LYS A 267 -2.97 -5.70 -14.55
C LYS A 267 -1.54 -5.53 -15.11
N GLY A 268 -0.52 -5.68 -14.28
CA GLY A 268 0.89 -5.42 -14.63
C GLY A 268 1.73 -6.68 -14.86
N TYR A 269 3.03 -6.47 -15.12
CA TYR A 269 4.06 -7.51 -15.12
C TYR A 269 4.85 -7.54 -13.80
N GLN A 270 4.58 -6.57 -12.91
CA GLN A 270 5.20 -6.44 -11.61
C GLN A 270 4.21 -5.91 -10.56
N TYR A 271 4.51 -6.19 -9.30
CA TYR A 271 3.78 -5.71 -8.14
C TYR A 271 4.72 -5.58 -6.95
N VAL A 272 4.49 -4.54 -6.15
CA VAL A 272 5.25 -4.28 -4.93
C VAL A 272 4.29 -4.13 -3.76
N SER A 273 4.52 -4.91 -2.70
CA SER A 273 3.98 -4.64 -1.38
C SER A 273 5.08 -4.02 -0.51
N TRP A 274 5.04 -2.70 -0.35
CA TRP A 274 5.99 -1.94 0.48
C TRP A 274 5.91 -2.30 1.96
N ASP A 275 4.72 -2.70 2.41
CA ASP A 275 4.47 -3.00 3.81
C ASP A 275 4.96 -4.41 4.17
N ASP A 276 4.94 -5.33 3.21
CA ASP A 276 5.35 -6.73 3.40
C ASP A 276 6.76 -7.03 2.85
N TYR A 277 7.42 -6.01 2.29
CA TYR A 277 8.68 -6.12 1.56
C TYR A 277 8.64 -7.19 0.45
N GLU A 278 7.51 -7.27 -0.26
CA GLU A 278 7.32 -8.24 -1.34
C GLU A 278 7.47 -7.56 -2.70
N PHE A 279 8.21 -8.22 -3.58
CA PHE A 279 8.38 -7.82 -4.95
C PHE A 279 8.07 -8.99 -5.87
N HIS A 280 7.05 -8.82 -6.69
CA HIS A 280 6.59 -9.81 -7.65
C HIS A 280 6.93 -9.31 -9.04
N SER A 281 7.66 -10.10 -9.83
CA SER A 281 8.11 -9.68 -11.15
C SER A 281 8.31 -10.87 -12.08
N ILE A 282 8.16 -10.61 -13.37
CA ILE A 282 8.62 -11.53 -14.43
C ILE A 282 10.09 -11.30 -14.81
N ASN A 283 10.71 -10.26 -14.26
CA ASN A 283 12.11 -9.96 -14.50
C ASN A 283 12.94 -10.67 -13.43
N PRO A 284 14.02 -11.38 -13.80
CA PRO A 284 14.90 -12.05 -12.83
C PRO A 284 15.78 -11.07 -12.06
N ASN A 285 15.92 -9.85 -12.58
CA ASN A 285 16.66 -8.77 -11.96
C ASN A 285 15.89 -7.45 -12.09
N ASP A 286 15.99 -6.62 -11.07
CA ASP A 286 15.38 -5.29 -11.04
C ASP A 286 16.26 -4.31 -10.27
N ASN A 287 16.55 -3.17 -10.88
CA ASN A 287 17.33 -2.10 -10.27
C ASN A 287 16.45 -0.91 -9.85
N HIS A 288 15.20 -0.85 -10.29
CA HIS A 288 14.30 0.28 -10.04
C HIS A 288 13.72 0.17 -8.63
N GLU A 289 13.00 -0.92 -8.36
CA GLU A 289 12.28 -1.12 -7.10
C GLU A 289 13.24 -1.37 -5.93
N VAL A 290 14.44 -1.91 -6.19
CA VAL A 290 15.48 -2.08 -5.16
C VAL A 290 15.90 -0.75 -4.54
N VAL A 291 15.99 0.34 -5.32
CA VAL A 291 16.29 1.67 -4.76
C VAL A 291 15.19 2.09 -3.79
N HIS A 292 13.92 1.87 -4.14
CA HIS A 292 12.80 2.18 -3.25
C HIS A 292 12.83 1.33 -1.97
N PHE A 293 13.09 0.01 -2.05
CA PHE A 293 13.21 -0.83 -0.85
C PHE A 293 14.35 -0.40 0.08
N ILE A 294 15.48 0.01 -0.47
CA ILE A 294 16.62 0.50 0.32
C ILE A 294 16.28 1.83 1.01
N THR A 295 15.50 2.70 0.35
CA THR A 295 15.23 4.06 0.82
C THR A 295 13.95 4.19 1.65
N ASP A 296 12.95 3.32 1.50
CA ASP A 296 11.68 3.39 2.22
C ASP A 296 11.83 3.41 3.76
N PRO A 297 12.72 2.61 4.40
CA PRO A 297 12.97 2.71 5.83
C PRO A 297 13.53 4.06 6.29
N LEU A 298 14.20 4.81 5.39
CA LEU A 298 14.81 6.10 5.67
C LEU A 298 13.79 7.24 5.60
N GLY A 299 12.77 7.10 4.77
CA GLY A 299 11.78 8.14 4.53
C GLY A 299 10.87 7.83 3.35
N ARG A 300 9.68 8.44 3.36
CA ARG A 300 8.73 8.39 2.24
C ARG A 300 8.58 9.80 1.66
N PRO A 301 9.50 10.24 0.80
CA PRO A 301 9.48 11.58 0.25
C PRO A 301 8.32 11.75 -0.75
N PRO A 302 8.06 12.98 -1.23
CA PRO A 302 7.22 13.19 -2.41
C PRO A 302 7.65 12.27 -3.56
N ARG A 303 6.67 11.76 -4.30
CA ARG A 303 6.89 10.71 -5.32
C ARG A 303 7.98 11.09 -6.32
N SER A 304 8.02 12.33 -6.79
CA SER A 304 9.05 12.81 -7.73
C SER A 304 10.47 12.67 -7.19
N ILE A 305 10.70 12.90 -5.89
CA ILE A 305 12.01 12.76 -5.27
C ILE A 305 12.39 11.28 -5.15
N SER A 306 11.42 10.42 -4.80
CA SER A 306 11.60 8.97 -4.78
C SER A 306 12.01 8.46 -6.17
N GLU A 307 11.18 8.71 -7.18
CA GLU A 307 11.41 8.29 -8.57
C GLU A 307 12.67 8.95 -9.15
N GLY A 308 12.88 10.24 -8.88
CA GLY A 308 14.07 10.97 -9.29
C GLY A 308 15.36 10.37 -8.73
N THR A 309 15.32 9.85 -7.50
CA THR A 309 16.46 9.14 -6.92
C THR A 309 16.75 7.85 -7.67
N VAL A 310 15.72 7.10 -8.06
CA VAL A 310 15.89 5.89 -8.87
C VAL A 310 16.57 6.20 -10.21
N PHE A 311 16.03 7.15 -10.97
CA PHE A 311 16.56 7.43 -12.30
C PHE A 311 17.89 8.18 -12.27
N TRP A 312 18.19 8.93 -11.20
CA TRP A 312 19.55 9.44 -10.98
C TRP A 312 20.56 8.30 -10.72
N MET A 313 20.15 7.26 -9.98
CA MET A 313 20.99 6.08 -9.76
C MET A 313 21.22 5.29 -11.05
N GLN A 314 20.21 5.20 -11.92
CA GLN A 314 20.31 4.49 -13.20
C GLN A 314 21.07 5.28 -14.27
N ASP A 315 21.06 6.63 -14.19
CA ASP A 315 21.66 7.55 -15.19
C ASP A 315 21.09 7.39 -16.62
N GLU A 316 19.91 6.78 -16.73
CA GLU A 316 19.19 6.61 -17.99
C GLU A 316 17.68 6.76 -17.82
N TRP A 317 16.99 7.05 -18.91
CA TRP A 317 15.53 7.05 -19.04
C TRP A 317 15.14 6.33 -20.32
N MET A 318 14.47 5.17 -20.19
CA MET A 318 14.05 4.33 -21.32
C MET A 318 15.20 3.98 -22.29
N GLY A 319 16.37 3.64 -21.74
CA GLY A 319 17.57 3.28 -22.51
C GLY A 319 18.30 4.47 -23.16
N ARG A 320 17.93 5.71 -22.82
CA ARG A 320 18.63 6.92 -23.26
C ARG A 320 19.38 7.54 -22.08
N PRO A 321 20.58 8.12 -22.28
CA PRO A 321 21.27 8.85 -21.22
C PRO A 321 20.38 9.94 -20.63
N LEU A 322 20.28 10.01 -19.30
CA LEU A 322 19.38 10.94 -18.62
C LEU A 322 19.67 12.41 -19.00
N ASP A 323 20.96 12.75 -19.14
CA ASP A 323 21.42 14.08 -19.56
C ASP A 323 20.87 14.51 -20.93
N GLU A 324 20.76 13.58 -21.87
CA GLU A 324 20.25 13.85 -23.21
C GLU A 324 18.76 14.20 -23.17
N VAL A 325 17.98 13.40 -22.44
CA VAL A 325 16.53 13.59 -22.27
C VAL A 325 16.23 14.91 -21.57
N VAL A 326 16.98 15.24 -20.50
CA VAL A 326 16.84 16.51 -19.79
C VAL A 326 17.20 17.69 -20.69
N GLY A 327 18.24 17.56 -21.52
CA GLY A 327 18.60 18.59 -22.50
C GLY A 327 17.48 18.88 -23.50
N GLU A 328 16.76 17.85 -23.97
CA GLU A 328 15.59 18.02 -24.84
C GLU A 328 14.45 18.76 -24.14
N ILE A 329 14.15 18.42 -22.89
CA ILE A 329 13.12 19.09 -22.08
C ILE A 329 13.46 20.58 -21.93
N VAL A 330 14.72 20.90 -21.64
CA VAL A 330 15.21 22.28 -21.48
C VAL A 330 15.12 23.06 -22.78
N ARG A 331 15.60 22.51 -23.91
CA ARG A 331 15.52 23.15 -25.24
C ARG A 331 14.08 23.38 -25.68
N ALA A 332 13.18 22.45 -25.36
CA ALA A 332 11.75 22.58 -25.61
C ALA A 332 11.04 23.54 -24.65
N ARG A 333 11.73 24.09 -23.64
CA ARG A 333 11.16 24.96 -22.58
C ARG A 333 10.02 24.29 -21.81
N ARG A 334 10.13 22.98 -21.58
CA ARG A 334 9.13 22.16 -20.88
C ARG A 334 9.53 21.79 -19.45
N LEU A 335 10.56 22.43 -18.89
CA LEU A 335 11.03 22.10 -17.54
C LEU A 335 9.99 22.53 -16.48
N PRO A 336 9.40 21.60 -15.71
CA PRO A 336 8.32 21.87 -14.76
C PRO A 336 8.82 22.73 -13.60
N ASP A 337 7.91 23.45 -12.92
CA ASP A 337 8.24 24.16 -11.69
C ASP A 337 8.45 23.22 -10.49
N MET A 338 9.16 23.70 -9.46
CA MET A 338 9.42 22.89 -8.27
C MET A 338 8.13 22.49 -7.54
N ARG A 339 7.08 23.32 -7.61
CA ARG A 339 5.80 22.99 -6.99
C ARG A 339 5.15 21.79 -7.67
N HIS A 340 5.23 21.69 -9.00
CA HIS A 340 4.75 20.57 -9.80
C HIS A 340 5.56 19.29 -9.57
N LEU A 341 6.88 19.42 -9.30
CA LEU A 341 7.67 18.28 -8.87
C LEU A 341 7.19 17.77 -7.50
N ILE A 342 7.01 18.63 -6.51
CA ILE A 342 6.81 18.21 -5.12
C ILE A 342 5.36 17.88 -4.77
N ASP A 343 4.39 18.63 -5.28
CA ASP A 343 2.97 18.40 -4.99
C ASP A 343 2.46 17.20 -5.79
N TYR A 344 2.00 16.16 -5.09
CA TYR A 344 1.56 14.91 -5.72
C TYR A 344 0.43 15.11 -6.74
N ASN A 345 -0.52 16.01 -6.45
CA ASN A 345 -1.67 16.20 -7.33
C ASN A 345 -1.25 16.95 -8.61
N LEU A 346 -0.32 17.89 -8.50
CA LEU A 346 0.23 18.59 -9.66
C LEU A 346 1.10 17.66 -10.49
N MET A 347 1.98 16.89 -9.85
CA MET A 347 2.83 15.89 -10.49
C MET A 347 2.01 14.89 -11.30
N ALA A 348 0.88 14.41 -10.76
CA ALA A 348 0.02 13.44 -11.43
C ALA A 348 -0.66 13.96 -12.71
N MET A 349 -0.68 15.28 -12.93
CA MET A 349 -1.19 15.90 -14.16
C MET A 349 -0.11 16.13 -15.22
N GLU A 350 1.17 15.96 -14.87
CA GLU A 350 2.30 16.16 -15.77
C GLU A 350 2.62 14.92 -16.61
N ASP A 351 3.26 15.13 -17.76
CA ASP A 351 3.79 14.04 -18.59
C ASP A 351 4.93 13.31 -17.84
N PRO A 352 4.80 11.99 -17.57
CA PRO A 352 5.84 11.21 -16.90
C PRO A 352 7.22 11.31 -17.58
N ASN A 353 7.26 11.47 -18.91
CA ASN A 353 8.51 11.61 -19.68
C ASN A 353 9.18 12.97 -19.52
N ILE A 354 8.55 13.90 -18.81
CA ILE A 354 9.13 15.20 -18.45
C ILE A 354 9.42 15.25 -16.96
N ILE A 355 8.40 14.97 -16.14
CA ILE A 355 8.44 15.24 -14.70
C ILE A 355 9.47 14.33 -14.01
N ILE A 356 9.58 13.06 -14.41
CA ILE A 356 10.50 12.12 -13.78
C ILE A 356 11.97 12.38 -14.18
N PRO A 357 12.32 12.54 -15.48
CA PRO A 357 13.69 12.94 -15.83
C PRO A 357 14.10 14.29 -15.22
N SER A 358 13.17 15.24 -15.13
CA SER A 358 13.43 16.53 -14.46
C SER A 358 13.70 16.34 -12.97
N ALA A 359 12.92 15.50 -12.30
CA ALA A 359 13.16 15.16 -10.89
C ALA A 359 14.51 14.47 -10.68
N ALA A 360 14.88 13.54 -11.56
CA ALA A 360 16.17 12.86 -11.52
C ALA A 360 17.34 13.83 -11.74
N SER A 361 17.19 14.78 -12.67
CA SER A 361 18.17 15.87 -12.85
C SER A 361 18.33 16.73 -11.61
N PHE A 362 17.22 17.06 -10.93
CA PHE A 362 17.24 17.82 -9.69
C PHE A 362 17.90 17.04 -8.56
N VAL A 363 17.61 15.74 -8.42
CA VAL A 363 18.29 14.85 -7.45
C VAL A 363 19.79 14.78 -7.75
N GLY A 364 20.17 14.66 -9.02
CA GLY A 364 21.58 14.75 -9.42
C GLY A 364 22.22 16.07 -9.02
N PHE A 365 21.56 17.21 -9.26
CA PHE A 365 22.04 18.53 -8.85
C PHE A 365 22.32 18.62 -7.34
N ILE A 366 21.40 18.13 -6.50
CA ILE A 366 21.59 18.19 -5.05
C ILE A 366 22.71 17.24 -4.59
N VAL A 367 22.83 16.05 -5.19
CA VAL A 367 23.91 15.12 -4.86
C VAL A 367 25.27 15.66 -5.32
N ASP A 368 25.37 16.23 -6.51
CA ASP A 368 26.62 16.83 -7.01
C ASP A 368 27.13 17.94 -6.08
N ARG A 369 26.22 18.71 -5.49
CA ARG A 369 26.55 19.89 -4.69
C ARG A 369 26.77 19.59 -3.20
N TRP A 370 26.03 18.63 -2.64
CA TRP A 370 26.03 18.37 -1.19
C TRP A 370 26.31 16.91 -0.81
N GLY A 371 26.41 16.01 -1.78
CA GLY A 371 26.63 14.58 -1.58
C GLY A 371 25.38 13.80 -1.19
N THR A 372 25.49 12.47 -1.26
CA THR A 372 24.39 11.54 -0.95
C THR A 372 23.97 11.57 0.52
N GLY A 373 24.90 11.83 1.46
CA GLY A 373 24.56 11.95 2.88
C GLY A 373 23.48 13.00 3.15
N LYS A 374 23.56 14.16 2.47
CA LYS A 374 22.54 15.21 2.58
C LYS A 374 21.21 14.85 1.92
N LEU A 375 21.23 14.07 0.84
CA LEU A 375 20.02 13.48 0.27
C LEU A 375 19.33 12.56 1.30
N ILE A 376 20.07 11.71 2.00
CA ILE A 376 19.50 10.81 3.01
C ILE A 376 18.96 11.57 4.23
N GLU A 377 19.65 12.61 4.70
CA GLU A 377 19.12 13.52 5.72
C GLU A 377 17.79 14.14 5.27
N LEU A 378 17.70 14.54 3.99
CA LEU A 378 16.46 15.06 3.42
C LEU A 378 15.34 14.03 3.48
N TYR A 379 15.57 12.78 3.04
CA TYR A 379 14.58 11.69 3.08
C TYR A 379 13.93 11.55 4.46
N THR A 380 14.75 11.57 5.51
CA THR A 380 14.27 11.50 6.90
C THR A 380 13.43 12.71 7.26
N ALA A 381 13.86 13.92 6.87
CA ALA A 381 13.17 15.17 7.18
C ALA A 381 11.83 15.33 6.46
N ILE A 382 11.64 14.67 5.31
CA ILE A 382 10.43 14.77 4.47
C ILE A 382 9.55 13.51 4.49
N HIS A 383 9.71 12.64 5.50
CA HIS A 383 8.89 11.46 5.64
C HIS A 383 7.39 11.79 5.71
N GLY A 384 6.62 11.33 4.72
CA GLY A 384 5.18 11.55 4.64
C GLY A 384 4.78 12.98 4.22
N VAL A 385 5.73 13.78 3.75
CA VAL A 385 5.44 15.13 3.24
C VAL A 385 4.84 15.04 1.85
N ASN A 386 3.71 15.74 1.65
CA ASN A 386 2.97 15.76 0.38
C ASN A 386 2.59 17.18 -0.07
N SER A 387 3.14 18.23 0.56
CA SER A 387 2.93 19.62 0.16
C SER A 387 4.25 20.33 -0.11
N ALA A 388 4.24 21.22 -1.11
CA ALA A 388 5.42 21.97 -1.51
C ALA A 388 5.98 22.87 -0.39
N ASP A 389 5.11 23.48 0.41
CA ASP A 389 5.54 24.43 1.45
C ASP A 389 6.26 23.71 2.61
N VAL A 390 5.72 22.57 3.06
CA VAL A 390 6.34 21.76 4.12
C VAL A 390 7.66 21.16 3.62
N PHE A 391 7.71 20.73 2.37
CA PHE A 391 8.94 20.25 1.75
C PHE A 391 9.99 21.37 1.68
N ALA A 392 9.62 22.59 1.26
CA ALA A 392 10.55 23.71 1.17
C ALA A 392 11.17 24.05 2.54
N MET A 393 10.37 24.04 3.62
CA MET A 393 10.87 24.25 4.98
C MET A 393 11.82 23.14 5.44
N ALA A 394 11.49 21.88 5.16
CA ALA A 394 12.34 20.75 5.49
C ALA A 394 13.65 20.78 4.68
N PHE A 395 13.56 21.13 3.40
CA PHE A 395 14.71 21.30 2.51
C PHE A 395 15.65 22.39 3.04
N GLU A 396 15.15 23.59 3.32
CA GLU A 396 15.97 24.68 3.85
C GLU A 396 16.64 24.30 5.17
N LYS A 397 15.94 23.59 6.06
CA LYS A 397 16.51 23.08 7.30
C LYS A 397 17.70 22.13 7.07
N VAL A 398 17.63 21.28 6.06
CA VAL A 398 18.69 20.28 5.78
C VAL A 398 19.88 20.89 5.06
N TYR A 399 19.63 21.76 4.08
CA TYR A 399 20.65 22.31 3.19
C TYR A 399 21.15 23.71 3.59
N GLY A 400 20.45 24.40 4.49
CA GLY A 400 20.77 25.77 4.91
C GLY A 400 20.54 26.83 3.84
N VAL A 401 19.79 26.51 2.78
CA VAL A 401 19.48 27.40 1.66
C VAL A 401 18.00 27.27 1.25
N PRO A 402 17.32 28.37 0.90
CA PRO A 402 15.93 28.31 0.44
C PRO A 402 15.78 27.48 -0.85
N LEU A 403 14.73 26.67 -0.93
CA LEU A 403 14.46 25.83 -2.11
C LEU A 403 14.38 26.64 -3.41
N ALA A 404 13.81 27.85 -3.38
CA ALA A 404 13.69 28.73 -4.54
C ALA A 404 15.05 29.18 -5.11
N GLU A 405 16.04 29.39 -4.25
CA GLU A 405 17.41 29.71 -4.67
C GLU A 405 18.06 28.49 -5.33
N VAL A 406 17.85 27.31 -4.75
CA VAL A 406 18.34 26.04 -5.32
C VAL A 406 17.69 25.73 -6.66
N GLU A 407 16.38 25.94 -6.80
CA GLU A 407 15.68 25.78 -8.08
C GLU A 407 16.29 26.69 -9.15
N THR A 408 16.53 27.96 -8.81
CA THR A 408 17.15 28.93 -9.73
C THR A 408 18.54 28.46 -10.16
N ALA A 409 19.39 28.07 -9.19
CA ALA A 409 20.74 27.58 -9.46
C ALA A 409 20.75 26.30 -10.32
N TRP A 410 19.81 25.38 -10.09
CA TRP A 410 19.63 24.18 -10.91
C TRP A 410 19.23 24.54 -12.34
N ARG A 411 18.22 25.40 -12.52
CA ARG A 411 17.78 25.84 -13.86
C ARG A 411 18.88 26.56 -14.63
N ASP A 412 19.65 27.40 -13.96
CA ASP A 412 20.75 28.13 -14.58
C ASP A 412 21.88 27.19 -15.01
N ARG A 413 22.18 26.15 -14.21
CA ARG A 413 23.10 25.08 -14.62
C ARG A 413 22.62 24.41 -15.91
N LEU A 414 21.36 23.99 -15.96
CA LEU A 414 20.81 23.32 -17.14
C LEU A 414 20.82 24.22 -18.38
N ARG A 415 20.44 25.49 -18.22
CA ARG A 415 20.51 26.47 -19.33
C ARG A 415 21.93 26.64 -19.83
N ALA A 416 22.91 26.83 -18.93
CA ALA A 416 24.31 26.96 -19.33
C ALA A 416 24.82 25.71 -20.07
N GLN A 417 24.42 24.52 -19.60
CA GLN A 417 24.84 23.25 -20.17
C GLN A 417 24.25 22.98 -21.57
N TYR A 418 23.00 23.37 -21.83
CA TYR A 418 22.32 23.05 -23.09
C TYR A 418 22.03 24.25 -23.99
N ALA A 419 22.45 25.47 -23.65
CA ALA A 419 22.29 26.65 -24.51
C ALA A 419 23.16 26.62 -25.79
N GLN A 420 24.18 25.74 -25.84
CA GLN A 420 25.18 25.71 -26.91
C GLN A 420 25.15 24.44 -27.77
N ARG A 421 24.26 23.48 -27.47
CA ARG A 421 24.08 22.23 -28.19
C ARG A 421 22.71 22.21 -28.85
#